data_AF-A0AB37AZL3-F1
#
_entry.id   AF-A0AB37AZL3-F1
#
_cell.length_a   1.000
_cell.length_b   1.000
_cell.length_c   1.000
_cell.angle_alpha   90.00
_cell.angle_beta   90.00
_cell.angle_gamma   90.00
#
_symmetry.space_group_name_H-M   'P 1'
#
loop_
_entity.id
_entity.type
_entity.pdbx_description
1 polymer ?
#
loop_
_entity_poly.entity_id
_entity_poly.type
_entity_poly.pdbx_seq_one_letter_code
_entity_poly.pdbx_strand_id
1 'polypeptide(L)'
;MSDFHRIPTSAEVYAVIMARHRDEMSCFASFSDPDGTFNGGPGQVGRMDTAWGLRGTDFPILEIKTRWDIDPLTMGRRNQTSEYWLIVGKEA
;
A
#
# COMPACT_ATOMS: atom_id res chain seq x y z
N MET A 1 -0.03 15.61 -13.33
CA MET A 1 0.42 15.66 -11.91
C MET A 1 -0.70 15.08 -11.06
N SER A 2 -0.44 14.29 -10.02
CA SER A 2 -1.54 13.75 -9.19
C SER A 2 -2.18 14.86 -8.34
N ASP A 3 -3.51 14.87 -8.26
CA ASP A 3 -4.34 15.89 -7.60
C ASP A 3 -4.36 15.80 -6.07
N PHE A 4 -3.37 15.13 -5.49
CA PHE A 4 -3.27 14.90 -4.05
C PHE A 4 -1.82 14.86 -3.57
N HIS A 5 -1.63 15.07 -2.27
CA HIS A 5 -0.40 14.92 -1.52
C HIS A 5 -0.35 13.57 -0.82
N ARG A 6 0.84 12.96 -0.79
CA ARG A 6 1.15 11.80 0.05
C ARG A 6 2.00 12.27 1.23
N ILE A 7 1.45 12.19 2.42
CA ILE A 7 2.13 12.58 3.66
C ILE A 7 2.57 11.28 4.35
N PRO A 8 3.89 11.03 4.50
CA PRO A 8 4.37 9.86 5.23
C PRO A 8 3.76 9.81 6.63
N THR A 9 3.32 8.64 7.04
CA THR A 9 2.74 8.40 8.37
C THR A 9 3.29 7.10 8.95
N SER A 10 2.76 6.68 10.09
CA SER A 10 3.21 5.50 10.81
C SER A 10 2.24 4.32 10.70
N ALA A 11 2.73 3.14 11.09
CA ALA A 11 1.92 1.94 11.16
C ALA A 11 0.74 2.09 12.14
N GLU A 12 0.96 2.81 13.24
CA GLU A 12 -0.04 3.04 14.29
C GLU A 12 -1.21 3.89 13.77
N VAL A 13 -0.94 4.95 13.02
CA VAL A 13 -1.98 5.79 12.42
C VAL A 13 -2.80 4.98 11.42
N TYR A 14 -2.14 4.24 10.53
CA TYR A 14 -2.80 3.34 9.59
C TYR A 14 -3.67 2.31 10.33
N ALA A 15 -3.12 1.64 11.34
CA ALA A 15 -3.82 0.60 12.09
C ALA A 15 -5.05 1.14 12.84
N VAL A 16 -4.95 2.31 13.46
CA VAL A 16 -6.09 2.93 14.16
C VAL A 16 -7.20 3.31 13.19
N ILE A 17 -6.87 3.93 12.05
CA ILE A 17 -7.90 4.31 11.07
C ILE A 17 -8.56 3.05 10.50
N MET A 18 -7.77 2.03 10.11
CA MET A 18 -8.32 0.76 9.64
C MET A 18 -9.17 0.08 10.71
N ALA A 19 -8.76 0.05 11.98
CA ALA A 19 -9.54 -0.59 13.04
C ALA A 19 -10.88 0.13 13.33
N ARG A 20 -10.95 1.45 13.12
CA ARG A 20 -12.13 2.26 13.43
C ARG A 20 -13.08 2.46 12.26
N HIS A 21 -12.54 2.51 11.04
CA HIS A 21 -13.25 2.99 9.85
C HIS A 21 -13.22 1.99 8.69
N ARG A 22 -12.82 0.73 8.92
CA ARG A 22 -12.69 -0.28 7.85
C ARG A 22 -13.93 -0.41 6.97
N ASP A 23 -15.11 -0.36 7.59
CA ASP A 23 -16.39 -0.60 6.93
C ASP A 23 -16.85 0.58 6.07
N GLU A 24 -16.32 1.77 6.35
CA GLU A 24 -16.53 2.98 5.54
C GLU A 24 -15.55 3.05 4.36
N MET A 25 -14.45 2.30 4.46
CA MET A 25 -13.37 2.28 3.47
C MET A 25 -13.56 1.18 2.42
N SER A 26 -13.26 1.56 1.18
CA SER A 26 -13.16 0.69 0.02
C SER A 26 -11.73 0.65 -0.48
N CYS A 27 -11.34 -0.48 -1.09
CA CYS A 27 -10.07 -0.55 -1.81
C CYS A 27 -10.18 0.36 -3.03
N PHE A 28 -9.42 1.46 -3.03
CA PHE A 28 -9.37 2.42 -4.11
C PHE A 28 -8.49 1.91 -5.25
N ALA A 29 -7.34 1.35 -4.90
CA ALA A 29 -6.43 0.68 -5.83
C ALA A 29 -5.62 -0.36 -5.09
N SER A 30 -5.22 -1.42 -5.78
CA SER A 30 -4.29 -2.41 -5.25
C SER A 30 -3.33 -2.88 -6.33
N PHE A 31 -2.14 -3.25 -5.90
CA PHE A 31 -1.15 -3.94 -6.72
C PHE A 31 -0.60 -5.12 -5.92
N SER A 32 -0.45 -6.26 -6.57
CA SER A 32 0.07 -7.47 -5.95
C SER A 32 1.03 -8.17 -6.90
N ASP A 33 2.29 -8.22 -6.50
CA ASP A 33 3.35 -9.01 -7.13
C ASP A 33 4.12 -9.74 -6.03
N PRO A 34 3.51 -10.78 -5.43
CA PRO A 34 4.10 -11.41 -4.25
C PRO A 34 5.38 -12.16 -4.57
N ASP A 35 5.52 -12.57 -5.83
CA ASP A 35 6.65 -13.35 -6.34
C ASP A 35 7.69 -12.48 -7.05
N GLY A 36 7.48 -11.17 -7.17
CA GLY A 36 8.45 -10.25 -7.79
C GLY A 36 8.67 -10.48 -9.29
N THR A 37 7.67 -11.04 -9.98
CA THR A 37 7.77 -11.50 -11.37
C THR A 37 7.03 -10.59 -12.35
N PHE A 38 6.41 -9.51 -11.88
CA PHE A 38 5.53 -8.64 -12.70
C PHE A 38 6.19 -8.10 -13.99
N ASN A 39 7.52 -7.98 -14.01
CA ASN A 39 8.30 -7.58 -15.20
C ASN A 39 9.11 -8.72 -15.84
N GLY A 40 8.75 -9.98 -15.61
CA GLY A 40 9.45 -11.16 -16.14
C GLY A 40 10.83 -11.42 -15.51
N GLY A 41 11.13 -10.76 -14.37
CA GLY A 41 12.36 -10.94 -13.62
C GLY A 41 12.38 -12.20 -12.73
N PRO A 42 13.51 -12.54 -12.12
CA PRO A 42 13.71 -13.79 -11.37
C PRO A 42 12.98 -13.86 -10.02
N GLY A 43 12.11 -12.90 -9.70
CA GLY A 43 11.36 -12.90 -8.44
C GLY A 43 12.21 -12.66 -7.20
N GLN A 44 12.98 -11.57 -7.18
CA GLN A 44 13.87 -11.24 -6.05
C GLN A 44 13.20 -10.41 -4.96
N VAL A 45 12.23 -9.55 -5.33
CA VAL A 45 11.56 -8.63 -4.42
C VAL A 45 10.08 -8.69 -4.66
N GLY A 46 9.33 -9.14 -3.66
CA GLY A 46 7.87 -9.12 -3.69
C GLY A 46 7.33 -7.78 -3.23
N ARG A 47 6.16 -7.39 -3.75
CA ARG A 47 5.51 -6.12 -3.44
C ARG A 47 3.99 -6.27 -3.37
N MET A 48 3.39 -5.61 -2.38
CA MET A 48 1.96 -5.37 -2.31
C MET A 48 1.70 -3.92 -1.96
N ASP A 49 0.87 -3.26 -2.75
CA ASP A 49 0.41 -1.92 -2.47
C ASP A 49 -1.10 -1.93 -2.31
N THR A 50 -1.61 -1.13 -1.39
CA THR A 50 -3.05 -0.92 -1.26
C THR A 50 -3.33 0.52 -0.91
N ALA A 51 -4.17 1.15 -1.70
CA ALA A 51 -4.76 2.45 -1.41
C ALA A 51 -6.22 2.24 -0.99
N TRP A 52 -6.62 2.90 0.09
CA TRP A 52 -7.97 2.89 0.62
C TRP A 52 -8.59 4.27 0.44
N GLY A 53 -9.86 4.31 0.06
CA GLY A 53 -10.65 5.54 -0.06
C GLY A 53 -12.03 5.34 0.53
N LEU A 54 -12.72 6.42 0.82
CA LEU A 54 -14.13 6.33 1.20
C LEU A 54 -14.98 6.13 -0.04
N ARG A 55 -16.18 5.59 0.15
CA ARG A 55 -17.13 5.45 -0.96
C ARG A 55 -17.51 6.83 -1.49
N GLY A 56 -17.32 7.04 -2.79
CA GLY A 56 -17.69 8.29 -3.46
C GLY A 56 -16.66 9.41 -3.35
N THR A 57 -15.42 9.14 -2.91
CA THR A 57 -14.31 10.09 -3.01
C THR A 57 -13.52 9.87 -4.30
N ASP A 58 -13.07 10.96 -4.91
CA ASP A 58 -12.28 10.92 -6.15
C ASP A 58 -10.80 10.56 -5.92
N PHE A 59 -10.38 10.52 -4.66
CA PHE A 59 -9.01 10.21 -4.25
C PHE A 59 -8.99 9.27 -3.04
N PRO A 60 -7.89 8.50 -2.87
CA PRO A 60 -7.67 7.69 -1.68
C PRO A 60 -7.37 8.57 -0.46
N ILE A 61 -7.45 7.97 0.73
CA ILE A 61 -7.17 8.61 2.03
C ILE A 61 -5.95 7.96 2.70
N LEU A 62 -5.72 6.67 2.46
CA LEU A 62 -4.63 5.91 3.06
C LEU A 62 -3.93 5.08 1.99
N GLU A 63 -2.63 4.94 2.10
CA GLU A 63 -1.83 4.06 1.26
C GLU A 63 -0.85 3.28 2.13
N ILE A 64 -0.73 1.98 1.87
CA ILE A 64 0.33 1.12 2.41
C ILE A 64 1.08 0.49 1.24
N LYS A 65 2.41 0.46 1.35
CA LYS A 65 3.28 -0.32 0.46
C LYS A 65 4.11 -1.25 1.28
N THR A 66 4.01 -2.53 0.98
CA THR A 66 4.78 -3.57 1.63
C THR A 66 5.69 -4.23 0.61
N ARG A 67 6.96 -4.38 0.96
CA ARG A 67 7.95 -5.11 0.16
C ARG A 67 8.71 -6.10 1.02
N TRP A 68 9.24 -7.15 0.39
CA TRP A 68 10.09 -8.14 1.02
C TRP A 68 11.08 -8.72 0.02
N ASP A 69 12.21 -9.19 0.52
CA ASP A 69 13.14 -9.99 -0.26
C ASP A 69 12.59 -11.42 -0.34
N ILE A 70 12.76 -12.08 -1.48
CA ILE A 70 12.37 -13.47 -1.69
C ILE A 70 13.61 -14.35 -1.53
N ASP A 71 13.52 -15.33 -0.64
CA ASP A 71 14.56 -16.33 -0.48
C ASP A 71 14.58 -17.28 -1.68
N PRO A 72 15.65 -17.33 -2.49
CA PRO A 72 15.69 -18.16 -3.69
C PRO A 72 15.68 -19.67 -3.39
N LEU A 73 15.96 -20.08 -2.15
CA LEU A 73 15.99 -21.49 -1.77
C LEU A 73 14.64 -21.98 -1.25
N THR A 74 13.93 -21.15 -0.50
CA THR A 74 12.68 -21.53 0.18
C THR A 74 11.45 -20.88 -0.43
N MET A 75 11.63 -19.89 -1.31
CA MET A 75 10.60 -18.96 -1.80
C MET A 75 9.89 -18.21 -0.65
N GLY A 76 10.49 -18.16 0.53
CA GLY A 76 9.98 -17.46 1.70
C GLY A 76 10.25 -15.95 1.66
N ARG A 77 9.46 -15.19 2.43
CA ARG A 77 9.61 -13.73 2.57
C ARG A 77 10.66 -13.38 3.64
N ARG A 78 11.54 -12.44 3.35
CA ARG A 78 12.56 -11.92 4.28
C ARG A 78 12.54 -10.39 4.29
N ASN A 79 13.03 -9.78 5.37
CA ASN A 79 13.19 -8.32 5.51
C ASN A 79 11.92 -7.53 5.12
N GLN A 80 10.75 -8.02 5.51
CA GLN A 80 9.49 -7.38 5.14
C GLN A 80 9.41 -6.00 5.77
N THR A 81 9.20 -4.98 4.95
CA THR A 81 9.03 -3.58 5.37
C THR A 81 7.74 -3.03 4.81
N SER A 82 7.04 -2.23 5.61
CA SER A 82 5.86 -1.48 5.19
C SER A 82 6.08 0.02 5.35
N GLU A 83 5.69 0.78 4.35
CA GLU A 83 5.65 2.24 4.35
C GLU A 83 4.18 2.68 4.28
N TYR A 84 3.84 3.78 4.96
CA TYR A 84 2.47 4.23 5.15
C TYR A 84 2.32 5.69 4.78
N TRP A 85 1.20 6.06 4.17
CA TRP A 85 0.88 7.45 3.83
C TRP A 85 -0.57 7.80 4.14
N LEU A 86 -0.77 9.02 4.61
CA LEU A 86 -2.04 9.73 4.50
C LEU A 86 -2.09 10.43 3.15
N ILE A 87 -3.26 10.41 2.53
CA ILE A 87 -3.51 11.09 1.28
C ILE A 87 -4.50 12.22 1.50
N VAL A 88 -4.10 13.41 1.03
CA VAL A 88 -4.86 14.64 1.20
C VAL A 88 -5.02 15.26 -0.18
N GLY A 89 -6.25 15.59 -0.58
CA GLY A 89 -6.50 16.31 -1.82
C GLY A 89 -5.73 17.62 -1.86
N LYS A 90 -5.22 17.99 -3.03
CA LYS A 90 -4.75 19.36 -3.26
C LYS A 90 -5.99 20.24 -3.36
N GLU A 91 -5.99 21.38 -2.66
CA GLU A 91 -7.02 22.39 -2.88
C GLU A 91 -7.07 22.75 -4.37
N ALA A 92 -8.29 22.94 -4.88
CA ALA A 92 -8.55 23.39 -6.24
C ALA A 92 -8.19 24.87 -6.41
#